data_AF-A0A635RCC6-F1
#
_entry.id   AF-A0A635RCC6-F1
#
_cell.length_a   1.000
_cell.length_b   1.000
_cell.length_c   1.000
_cell.angle_alpha   90.00
_cell.angle_beta   90.00
_cell.angle_gamma   90.00
#
_symmetry.space_group_name_H-M   'P 1'
#
loop_
_entity.id
_entity.type
_entity.pdbx_description
1 polymer ?
#
loop_
_entity_poly.entity_id
_entity_poly.type
_entity_poly.pdbx_seq_one_letter_code
_entity_poly.pdbx_strand_id
1 'polypeptide(L)' 'MSVLPVIMAGGTGSRLWPLSREYHPKQFLSVEGKLSMLQNTIKRLASLSTEEPVVICNDRHRFLVAEQLREIDKLAN' A
#
# COMPACT_ATOMS: atom_id res chain seq x y z
N MET A 1 16.97 -6.44 18.38
CA MET A 1 15.89 -7.27 17.79
C MET A 1 15.22 -6.40 16.75
N SER A 2 15.30 -6.77 15.47
CA SER A 2 14.66 -6.04 14.37
C SER A 2 13.22 -6.51 14.22
N VAL A 3 12.31 -5.60 13.87
CA VAL A 3 10.89 -5.88 13.64
C VAL A 3 10.66 -5.91 12.14
N LEU A 4 10.08 -7.00 11.63
CA LEU A 4 9.65 -7.12 10.24
C LEU A 4 8.21 -6.61 10.08
N PRO A 5 7.97 -5.47 9.39
CA PRO A 5 6.63 -4.99 9.15
C PRO A 5 5.94 -5.84 8.08
N VAL A 6 4.71 -6.27 8.35
CA VAL A 6 3.86 -6.94 7.36
C VAL A 6 2.61 -6.10 7.12
N ILE A 7 2.45 -5.59 5.90
CA ILE A 7 1.33 -4.76 5.49
C ILE A 7 0.33 -5.60 4.70
N MET A 8 -0.90 -5.67 5.19
CA MET A 8 -2.00 -6.34 4.50
C MET A 8 -2.76 -5.36 3.59
N ALA A 9 -2.43 -5.35 2.30
CA ALA A 9 -3.06 -4.52 1.27
C ALA A 9 -4.17 -5.28 0.52
N GLY A 10 -5.08 -5.90 1.26
CA GLY A 10 -6.19 -6.72 0.75
C GLY A 10 -7.57 -6.07 0.89
N GLY A 11 -8.58 -6.75 0.33
CA GLY A 11 -9.98 -6.34 0.38
C GLY A 11 -10.43 -5.55 -0.87
N THR A 12 -11.72 -5.66 -1.18
CA THR A 12 -12.37 -5.00 -2.33
C THR A 12 -12.70 -3.53 -2.08
N GLY A 13 -12.73 -3.12 -0.80
CA GLY A 13 -12.94 -1.73 -0.41
C GLY A 13 -14.26 -1.14 -0.89
N SER A 14 -15.42 -1.74 -0.59
CA SER A 14 -16.73 -1.24 -1.05
C SER A 14 -17.22 0.04 -0.36
N ARG A 15 -16.65 0.40 0.80
CA ARG A 15 -17.11 1.52 1.65
C ARG A 15 -16.81 2.92 1.08
N LEU A 16 -15.93 3.03 0.09
CA LEU A 16 -15.60 4.30 -0.57
C LEU A 16 -16.16 4.37 -1.99
N TRP A 17 -17.17 3.57 -2.32
CA TRP A 17 -17.89 3.74 -3.58
C TRP A 17 -18.50 5.17 -3.63
N PRO A 18 -18.40 5.92 -4.74
CA PRO A 18 -17.98 5.52 -6.07
C PRO A 18 -16.48 5.68 -6.37
N LEU A 19 -15.64 6.04 -5.41
CA LEU A 19 -14.21 6.22 -5.64
C LEU A 19 -13.48 4.88 -5.76
N SER A 20 -13.83 3.92 -4.91
CA SER A 20 -13.30 2.56 -5.01
C SER A 20 -14.08 1.70 -5.99
N ARG A 21 -13.35 0.84 -6.71
CA ARG A 21 -13.85 -0.10 -7.71
C ARG A 21 -13.23 -1.47 -7.51
N GLU A 22 -13.80 -2.51 -8.10
CA GLU A 22 -13.28 -3.87 -8.01
C GLU A 22 -11.80 -3.96 -8.38
N TYR A 23 -11.40 -3.30 -9.47
CA TYR A 23 -10.01 -3.28 -9.97
C TYR A 23 -9.17 -2.11 -9.45
N HIS A 24 -9.77 -1.20 -8.67
CA HIS A 24 -9.07 -0.08 -8.04
C HIS A 24 -9.58 0.11 -6.61
N PRO A 25 -9.22 -0.80 -5.69
CA PRO A 25 -9.71 -0.77 -4.32
C PRO A 25 -9.07 0.36 -3.51
N LYS A 26 -9.67 0.64 -2.35
CA LYS A 26 -9.42 1.86 -1.56
C LYS A 26 -7.96 2.15 -1.23
N GLN A 27 -7.13 1.12 -1.06
CA GLN A 27 -5.73 1.28 -0.63
C GLN A 27 -4.89 2.05 -1.65
N PHE A 28 -5.35 2.12 -2.89
CA PHE A 28 -4.69 2.82 -4.00
C PHE A 28 -5.22 4.24 -4.22
N LEU A 29 -6.25 4.64 -3.46
CA LEU A 29 -6.83 5.98 -3.56
C LEU A 29 -6.01 7.00 -2.75
N SER A 30 -5.80 8.17 -3.34
CA SER A 30 -5.32 9.36 -2.65
C SER A 30 -6.51 10.13 -2.07
N VAL A 31 -7.03 9.66 -0.93
CA VAL A 31 -8.18 10.30 -0.26
C VAL A 31 -7.79 11.65 0.34
N GLU A 32 -6.53 11.77 0.78
CA GLU A 32 -5.99 12.98 1.37
C GLU A 32 -4.59 13.25 0.80
N GLY A 33 -4.41 14.43 0.22
CA GLY A 33 -3.15 14.82 -0.40
C GLY A 33 -2.83 14.05 -1.68
N LYS A 34 -1.53 13.85 -1.92
CA LYS A 34 -1.03 13.30 -3.19
C LYS A 34 -0.76 11.80 -3.17
N LEU A 35 -0.59 11.21 -1.98
CA LEU A 35 -0.17 9.82 -1.81
C LEU A 35 -1.37 8.92 -1.56
N SER A 36 -1.29 7.69 -2.07
CA SER A 36 -2.30 6.69 -1.77
C SER A 36 -2.28 6.27 -0.30
N MET A 37 -3.36 5.63 0.16
CA MET A 37 -3.41 5.07 1.52
C MET A 37 -2.27 4.06 1.77
N LEU A 38 -1.90 3.26 0.77
CA LEU A 38 -0.78 2.33 0.85
C LEU A 38 0.55 3.07 1.02
N GLN A 39 0.82 4.07 0.18
CA GLN A 39 2.04 4.87 0.24
C GLN A 39 2.15 5.61 1.59
N ASN A 40 1.06 6.20 2.07
CA ASN A 40 1.00 6.82 3.39
C ASN A 40 1.29 5.81 4.51
N THR A 41 0.81 4.58 4.38
CA THR A 41 1.10 3.51 5.35
C THR A 41 2.58 3.12 5.37
N ILE A 42 3.20 2.99 4.20
CA ILE A 42 4.64 2.74 4.08
C ILE A 42 5.45 3.89 4.68
N LYS A 43 5.10 5.15 4.38
CA LYS A 43 5.82 6.31 4.91
C LYS A 43 5.75 6.42 6.43
N ARG A 44 4.65 5.98 7.07
CA ARG A 44 4.55 5.92 8.54
C ARG A 44 5.58 4.98 9.18
N LEU A 45 6.11 4.00 8.45
CA LEU A 45 7.16 3.12 8.98
C LEU A 45 8.52 3.81 9.09
N ALA A 46 8.74 4.95 8.41
CA ALA A 46 10.03 5.65 8.45
C ALA A 46 10.42 6.16 9.84
N SER A 47 9.46 6.32 10.76
CA SER A 47 9.72 6.69 12.16
C SER A 47 10.06 5.50 13.06
N LEU A 48 10.05 4.27 12.53
CA LEU A 48 10.29 3.04 13.28
C LEU A 48 11.59 2.36 12.79
N SER A 49 12.39 1.86 13.74
CA SER A 49 13.54 1.02 13.42
C SER A 49 13.06 -0.39 13.03
N THR A 50 12.84 -0.61 11.74
CA THR A 50 12.26 -1.84 11.19
C THR A 50 13.06 -2.35 9.99
N GLU A 51 12.88 -3.63 9.66
CA GLU A 51 13.35 -4.21 8.40
C GLU A 51 12.52 -3.69 7.22
N GLU A 52 12.90 -4.05 5.99
CA GLU A 52 12.11 -3.72 4.81
C GLU A 52 10.70 -4.36 4.91
N PRO A 53 9.63 -3.58 4.66
CA PRO A 53 8.28 -4.07 4.85
C PRO A 53 7.88 -5.07 3.77
N VAL A 54 7.18 -6.14 4.18
CA VAL A 54 6.54 -7.09 3.27
C VAL A 54 5.09 -6.67 3.04
N VAL A 55 4.69 -6.52 1.79
CA VAL A 55 3.30 -6.22 1.43
C VAL A 55 2.60 -7.49 0.92
N ILE A 56 1.53 -7.90 1.61
CA ILE A 56 0.66 -9.00 1.19
C ILE A 56 -0.57 -8.41 0.51
N CYS A 57 -0.85 -8.83 -0.73
CA CYS A 57 -2.01 -8.38 -1.49
C CYS A 57 -2.63 -9.52 -2.30
N ASN A 58 -3.80 -9.27 -2.89
CA ASN A 58 -4.39 -10.20 -3.86
C ASN A 58 -3.56 -10.18 -5.15
N ASP A 59 -3.37 -11.35 -5.78
CA ASP A 59 -2.61 -11.52 -7.03
C ASP A 59 -3.05 -10.55 -8.14
N ARG A 60 -4.37 -10.29 -8.24
CA ARG A 60 -4.93 -9.33 -9.21
C ARG A 60 -4.41 -7.90 -9.06
N HIS A 61 -3.93 -7.54 -7.87
CA HIS A 61 -3.43 -6.20 -7.56
C HIS A 61 -1.90 -6.14 -7.43
N ARG A 62 -1.18 -7.24 -7.68
CA ARG A 62 0.29 -7.31 -7.46
C ARG A 62 1.06 -6.24 -8.23
N PHE A 63 0.63 -5.94 -9.46
CA PHE A 63 1.26 -4.92 -10.29
C PHE A 63 0.96 -3.51 -9.78
N LEU A 64 -0.28 -3.27 -9.34
CA LEU A 64 -0.68 -1.97 -8.80
C LEU A 64 0.05 -1.69 -7.48
N VAL A 65 0.23 -2.70 -6.62
CA VAL A 65 1.08 -2.58 -5.42
C VAL A 65 2.52 -2.26 -5.81
N ALA A 66 3.10 -2.99 -6.77
CA ALA A 66 4.48 -2.77 -7.20
C ALA A 66 4.69 -1.35 -7.77
N GLU A 67 3.75 -0.86 -8.58
CA GLU A 67 3.75 0.50 -9.13
C GLU A 67 3.71 1.54 -8.01
N GLN A 68 2.78 1.39 -7.07
CA GLN A 68 2.63 2.31 -5.93
C GLN A 68 3.88 2.37 -5.04
N LEU A 69 4.58 1.25 -4.85
CA LEU A 69 5.85 1.22 -4.13
C LEU A 69 7.00 1.82 -4.95
N ARG A 70 7.01 1.60 -6.27
CA ARG A 70 8.00 2.19 -7.18
C ARG A 70 7.90 3.71 -7.23
N GLU A 71 6.69 4.27 -7.25
CA GLU A 71 6.44 5.72 -7.23
C GLU A 71 7.04 6.45 -6.01
N ILE A 72 7.35 5.72 -4.93
CA ILE A 72 7.94 6.28 -3.71
C ILE A 72 9.32 5.70 -3.39
N ASP A 73 9.97 5.03 -4.35
CA ASP A 73 11.28 4.39 -4.20
C ASP A 73 11.35 3.38 -3.03
N LYS A 74 10.28 2.59 -2.86
CA LYS A 74 10.14 1.56 -1.81
C LYS A 74 9.87 0.15 -2.36
N LEU A 75 10.00 -0.05 -3.66
CA LEU A 75 10.00 -1.40 -4.23
C LEU A 75 11.42 -1.97 -4.11
N ALA A 76 11.56 -3.11 -3.43
CA ALA A 76 12.83 -3.84 -3.40
C ALA A 76 13.20 -4.31 -4.82
N ASN A 77 14.49 -4.29 -5.13
CA ASN A 77 15.04 -4.75 -6.41
C ASN A 77 14.94 -6.27 -6.58
#